data_AF-A0A2S8D6B2-F1
#
_entry.id   AF-A0A2S8D6B2-F1
#
_cell.length_a   1.000
_cell.length_b   1.000
_cell.length_c   1.000
_cell.angle_alpha   90.00
_cell.angle_beta   90.00
_cell.angle_gamma   90.00
#
_symmetry.space_group_name_H-M   'P 1'
#
loop_
_entity.id
_entity.type
_entity.pdbx_description
1 polymer ?
#
loop_
_entity_poly.entity_id
_entity_poly.type
_entity_poly.pdbx_seq_one_letter_code
_entity_poly.pdbx_strand_id
1 'polypeptide(L)' 'RISAKCQQCAYKPICNGGCPKHRITKVNNETVSYFCEGYKILFSTMVPYMNAMVELAKNRVPLYHIMDVAKQMENN' A
#
# COMPACT_ATOMS: atom_id res chain seq x y z
N ARG A 1 -5.90 12.24 -15.05
CA ARG A 1 -5.93 13.10 -13.83
C ARG A 1 -6.54 12.29 -12.68
N ILE A 2 -6.06 12.45 -11.43
CA ILE A 2 -6.64 11.84 -10.21
C ILE A 2 -7.22 12.95 -9.32
N SER A 3 -8.09 12.58 -8.36
CA SER A 3 -8.76 13.54 -7.48
C SER A 3 -7.81 14.24 -6.51
N ALA A 4 -8.22 15.36 -5.89
CA ALA A 4 -7.37 16.06 -4.94
C ALA A 4 -7.12 15.22 -3.68
N LYS A 5 -8.10 14.43 -3.23
CA LYS A 5 -7.90 13.43 -2.17
C LYS A 5 -6.81 12.42 -2.52
N CYS A 6 -6.79 11.91 -3.76
CA CYS A 6 -5.74 10.99 -4.19
C CYS A 6 -4.37 11.67 -4.32
N GLN A 7 -4.31 12.97 -4.63
CA GLN A 7 -3.05 13.72 -4.66
C GLN A 7 -2.41 13.85 -3.28
N GLN A 8 -3.22 13.93 -2.23
CA GLN A 8 -2.79 14.10 -0.83
C GLN A 8 -2.70 12.76 -0.07
N CYS A 9 -3.02 11.63 -0.70
CA CYS A 9 -3.05 10.33 -0.06
C CYS A 9 -1.63 9.78 0.18
N ALA A 10 -1.37 9.26 1.39
CA ALA A 10 -0.10 8.62 1.75
C ALA A 10 0.29 7.46 0.82
N TYR A 11 -0.70 6.76 0.26
CA TYR A 11 -0.48 5.64 -0.68
C TYR A 11 -0.44 6.04 -2.16
N LYS A 12 -0.41 7.34 -2.48
CA LYS A 12 -0.26 7.83 -3.86
C LYS A 12 0.92 7.19 -4.61
N PRO A 13 2.12 7.01 -4.01
CA PRO A 13 3.25 6.40 -4.71
C PRO A 13 3.00 4.96 -5.17
N ILE A 14 2.11 4.23 -4.49
CA ILE A 14 1.81 2.82 -4.77
C ILE A 14 0.60 2.69 -5.69
N CYS A 15 -0.48 3.42 -5.39
CA CYS A 15 -1.78 3.23 -6.06
C CYS A 15 -2.05 4.24 -7.17
N ASN A 16 -1.57 5.48 -7.02
CA ASN A 16 -1.78 6.56 -7.98
C ASN A 16 -3.25 6.71 -8.46
N GLY A 17 -4.21 6.58 -7.52
CA GLY A 17 -5.64 6.65 -7.79
C GLY A 17 -6.27 5.40 -8.43
N GLY A 18 -5.53 4.30 -8.52
CA GLY A 18 -5.98 3.01 -9.06
C GLY A 18 -6.18 3.03 -10.59
N CYS A 19 -6.59 1.89 -11.14
CA CYS A 19 -6.91 1.76 -12.56
C CYS A 19 -8.07 2.71 -12.94
N PRO A 20 -7.97 3.52 -14.01
CA PRO A 20 -9.04 4.40 -14.46
C PRO A 20 -10.40 3.72 -14.63
N LYS A 21 -10.43 2.46 -15.12
CA LYS A 21 -11.67 1.66 -15.27
C LYS A 21 -12.42 1.46 -13.95
N HIS A 22 -11.71 1.44 -12.83
CA HIS A 22 -12.32 1.19 -11.51
C HIS A 22 -12.64 2.49 -10.77
N ARG A 23 -12.41 3.67 -11.36
CA ARG A 23 -12.74 4.97 -10.76
C ARG A 23 -14.21 5.28 -10.97
N ILE A 24 -15.07 4.58 -10.23
CA ILE A 24 -16.53 4.64 -10.37
C ILE A 24 -17.26 5.06 -9.09
N THR A 25 -16.54 5.15 -7.97
CA THR A 25 -17.13 5.52 -6.68
C THR A 25 -17.00 7.03 -6.46
N LYS A 26 -18.09 7.71 -6.11
CA LYS A 26 -18.09 9.12 -5.73
C LYS A 26 -18.00 9.30 -4.22
N VAL A 27 -17.06 10.10 -3.76
CA VAL A 27 -16.88 10.48 -2.35
C VAL A 27 -16.62 11.98 -2.29
N ASN A 28 -17.44 12.75 -1.57
CA ASN A 28 -17.32 14.21 -1.44
C ASN A 28 -17.14 14.93 -2.80
N ASN A 29 -17.95 14.56 -3.78
CA ASN A 29 -17.90 15.06 -5.17
C ASN A 29 -16.61 14.73 -5.96
N GLU A 30 -15.77 13.82 -5.44
CA GLU A 30 -14.60 13.29 -6.14
C GLU A 30 -14.81 11.84 -6.57
N THR A 31 -14.32 11.50 -7.76
CA THR A 31 -14.32 10.11 -8.24
C THR A 31 -13.04 9.39 -7.79
N VAL A 32 -13.20 8.32 -7.02
CA VAL A 32 -12.11 7.45 -6.54
C VAL A 32 -12.29 6.03 -7.04
N SER A 33 -11.22 5.22 -6.95
CA SER A 33 -11.33 3.79 -7.23
C SER A 33 -12.33 3.13 -6.30
N TYR A 34 -13.17 2.22 -6.82
CA TYR A 34 -14.03 1.35 -6.03
C TYR A 34 -13.24 0.59 -4.95
N PHE A 35 -12.00 0.22 -5.25
CA PHE A 35 -11.10 -0.50 -4.34
C PHE A 35 -10.34 0.40 -3.36
N CYS A 36 -10.61 1.71 -3.33
CA CYS A 36 -9.81 2.68 -2.57
C CYS A 36 -9.61 2.28 -1.10
N GLU A 37 -10.68 1.91 -0.39
CA GLU A 37 -10.55 1.54 1.03
C GLU A 37 -9.92 0.15 1.23
N GLY A 38 -10.22 -0.81 0.35
CA GLY A 38 -9.53 -2.10 0.36
C GLY A 38 -8.02 -1.96 0.14
N TYR A 39 -7.61 -1.06 -0.75
CA TYR A 39 -6.19 -0.73 -0.95
C TYR A 39 -5.56 -0.12 0.29
N LYS A 40 -6.24 0.79 1.01
CA LYS A 40 -5.68 1.36 2.24
C LYS A 40 -5.44 0.30 3.31
N ILE A 41 -6.39 -0.62 3.49
CA ILE A 41 -6.26 -1.74 4.42
C ILE A 41 -5.08 -2.61 4.00
N LEU A 42 -5.07 -3.07 2.75
CA LEU A 42 -4.00 -3.91 2.20
C LEU A 42 -2.62 -3.27 2.38
N PHE A 43 -2.49 -1.99 2.04
CA PHE A 43 -1.20 -1.29 2.14
C PHE A 43 -0.78 -1.04 3.58
N SER A 44 -1.71 -0.73 4.48
CA SER A 44 -1.39 -0.57 5.90
C SER A 44 -0.79 -1.84 6.51
N THR A 45 -1.24 -3.01 6.04
CA THR A 45 -0.69 -4.29 6.46
C THR A 45 0.57 -4.67 5.69
N MET A 46 0.56 -4.61 4.36
CA MET A 46 1.62 -5.21 3.55
C MET A 46 2.89 -4.36 3.46
N VAL A 47 2.77 -3.03 3.48
CA VAL A 47 3.90 -2.11 3.21
C VAL A 47 5.05 -2.30 4.21
N PRO A 48 4.82 -2.43 5.52
CA PRO A 48 5.89 -2.70 6.48
C PRO A 48 6.69 -3.97 6.13
N TYR A 49 6.01 -5.07 5.79
CA TYR A 49 6.67 -6.33 5.41
C TYR A 49 7.41 -6.22 4.08
N MET A 50 6.83 -5.55 3.07
CA MET A 50 7.49 -5.34 1.78
C MET A 50 8.73 -4.47 1.92
N ASN A 51 8.69 -3.46 2.78
CA ASN A 51 9.88 -2.64 3.10
C ASN A 51 10.96 -3.48 3.81
N ALA A 52 10.57 -4.37 4.73
CA ALA A 52 11.50 -5.31 5.34
C ALA A 52 12.14 -6.25 4.31
N MET A 53 11.36 -6.81 3.37
CA MET A 53 11.91 -7.62 2.28
C MET A 53 12.91 -6.84 1.41
N VAL A 54 12.62 -5.57 1.11
CA VAL A 54 13.56 -4.70 0.38
C VAL A 54 14.85 -4.51 1.17
N GLU A 55 14.78 -4.35 2.49
CA GLU A 55 15.96 -4.22 3.33
C GLU A 55 16.80 -5.51 3.38
N LEU A 56 16.15 -6.68 3.47
CA LEU A 56 16.84 -7.98 3.36
C LEU A 56 17.57 -8.10 2.02
N ALA A 57 16.90 -7.77 0.91
CA ALA A 57 17.49 -7.82 -0.43
C ALA A 57 18.71 -6.89 -0.56
N LYS A 58 18.62 -5.65 -0.08
CA LYS A 58 19.73 -4.68 -0.10
C LYS A 58 20.96 -5.20 0.63
N ASN A 59 20.75 -5.91 1.76
CA ASN A 59 21.82 -6.47 2.57
C ASN A 59 22.25 -7.88 2.14
N ARG A 60 21.74 -8.39 1.00
CA ARG A 60 22.00 -9.75 0.50
C ARG A 60 21.65 -10.86 1.50
N VAL A 61 20.69 -10.59 2.38
CA VAL A 61 20.10 -11.59 3.27
C VAL A 61 18.99 -12.32 2.52
N PRO A 62 18.89 -13.65 2.60
CA PRO A 62 17.82 -14.39 1.95
C PRO A 62 16.42 -13.93 2.38
N LEU A 63 15.51 -13.74 1.43
CA LEU A 63 14.17 -13.17 1.69
C LEU A 63 13.31 -14.01 2.64
N TYR A 64 13.58 -15.31 2.79
CA TYR A 64 12.81 -16.18 3.70
C TYR A 64 12.95 -15.77 5.17
N HIS A 65 13.98 -14.99 5.53
CA HIS A 65 14.10 -14.36 6.86
C HIS A 65 13.00 -13.33 7.15
N ILE A 66 12.13 -13.01 6.19
CA ILE A 66 10.93 -12.21 6.44
C ILE A 66 10.04 -12.84 7.52
N MET A 67 10.05 -14.16 7.67
CA MET A 67 9.25 -14.85 8.70
C MET A 67 9.72 -14.50 10.11
N ASP A 68 11.04 -14.34 10.30
CA ASP A 68 11.63 -13.92 11.58
C ASP A 68 11.25 -12.46 11.89
N VAL A 69 11.36 -11.58 10.89
CA VAL A 69 10.97 -10.17 11.02
C VAL A 69 9.48 -10.03 11.31
N ALA A 70 8.62 -10.78 10.61
CA ALA A 70 7.18 -10.71 10.80
C ALA A 70 6.78 -11.12 12.22
N LYS A 71 7.39 -12.20 12.74
CA LYS A 71 7.20 -12.63 14.13
C LYS A 71 7.60 -11.53 15.12
N GLN A 72 8.65 -10.76 14.86
CA GLN A 72 9.06 -9.66 15.73
C GLN A 72 8.05 -8.48 15.67
N MET A 73 7.50 -8.19 14.50
CA MET A 73 6.53 -7.10 14.31
C MET A 73 5.18 -7.36 14.98
N GLU A 74 4.72 -8.62 14.98
CA GLU A 74 3.43 -9.02 15.58
C GLU A 74 3.47 -9.06 17.11
N ASN A 75 4.66 -9.14 17.71
CA ASN A 75 4.85 -9.18 19.17
C ASN A 75 5.09 -7.80 19.79
N ASN A 76 5.04 -6.72 19.00
CA ASN A 76 5.18 -5.32 19.43
C ASN A 76 3.84 -4.58 19.32
#